data_AF-A0AAF0U5D2-F1
#
_entry.id   AF-A0AAF0U5D2-F1
#
_cell.length_a   1.000
_cell.length_b   1.000
_cell.length_c   1.000
_cell.angle_alpha   90.00
_cell.angle_beta   90.00
_cell.angle_gamma   90.00
#
_symmetry.space_group_name_H-M   'P 1'
#
loop_
_entity.id
_entity.type
_entity.pdbx_description
1 polymer ?
#
loop_
_entity_poly.entity_id
_entity_poly.type
_entity_poly.pdbx_seq_one_letter_code
_entity_poly.pdbx_strand_id
1 'polypeptide(L)' 'MDVLQLVNAHIKFSAFDFLTLKPIPPRIHHFFSQGRHLLCAQIMGIVVSNNFKPNRFIKFDIDNGTDCIPYIL' A
#
# COMPACT_ATOMS: atom_id res chain seq x y z
N MET A 1 -28.14 -3.71 -11.10
CA MET A 1 -27.54 -2.55 -10.40
C MET A 1 -26.50 -3.11 -9.47
N ASP A 2 -25.22 -3.01 -9.83
CA ASP A 2 -24.14 -3.08 -8.84
C ASP A 2 -22.98 -2.30 -9.45
N VAL A 3 -23.07 -0.98 -9.31
CA VAL A 3 -21.90 -0.13 -9.49
C VAL A 3 -21.01 -0.51 -8.33
N LEU A 4 -20.04 -1.40 -8.58
CA LEU A 4 -18.87 -1.62 -7.74
C LEU A 4 -18.31 -0.23 -7.44
N GLN A 5 -18.76 0.35 -6.34
CA GLN A 5 -18.29 1.66 -5.91
C GLN A 5 -16.81 1.46 -5.66
N LEU A 6 -16.02 1.96 -6.58
CA LEU A 6 -14.59 2.09 -6.46
C LEU A 6 -14.39 3.10 -5.35
N VAL A 7 -14.50 2.65 -4.11
CA VAL A 7 -14.34 3.53 -2.97
C VAL A 7 -12.88 3.91 -3.00
N ASN A 8 -12.61 5.18 -3.25
CA ASN A 8 -11.31 5.80 -3.02
C ASN A 8 -11.08 5.90 -1.50
N ALA A 9 -11.32 4.80 -0.79
CA ALA A 9 -11.13 4.66 0.62
C ALA A 9 -9.65 4.39 0.83
N HIS A 10 -8.99 5.34 1.48
CA HIS A 10 -7.71 5.11 2.10
C HIS A 10 -7.92 4.13 3.26
N ILE A 11 -7.78 2.84 2.99
CA ILE A 11 -7.84 1.83 4.04
C ILE A 11 -6.49 1.80 4.74
N LYS A 12 -6.51 1.92 6.06
CA LYS A 12 -5.32 1.82 6.89
C LYS A 12 -4.96 0.35 7.07
N PHE A 13 -3.74 -0.02 6.68
CA PHE A 13 -3.24 -1.38 6.80
C PHE A 13 -2.12 -1.49 7.84
N SER A 14 -2.03 -2.67 8.47
CA SER A 14 -0.77 -3.11 9.06
C SER A 14 0.24 -3.42 7.94
N ALA A 15 1.53 -3.40 8.24
CA ALA A 15 2.53 -3.74 7.23
C ALA A 15 2.42 -5.20 6.80
N PHE A 16 2.21 -6.08 7.77
CA PHE A 16 1.95 -7.50 7.53
C PHE A 16 0.76 -7.71 6.57
N ASP A 17 -0.40 -7.12 6.86
CA ASP A 17 -1.58 -7.29 6.01
C ASP A 17 -1.35 -6.73 4.60
N PHE A 18 -0.71 -5.58 4.49
CA PHE A 18 -0.39 -4.96 3.21
C PHE A 18 0.47 -5.89 2.33
N LEU A 19 1.48 -6.52 2.90
CA LEU A 19 2.39 -7.43 2.18
C LEU A 19 1.71 -8.74 1.75
N THR A 20 0.57 -9.09 2.33
CA THR A 20 -0.21 -10.28 1.93
C THR A 20 -1.21 -10.01 0.80
N LEU A 21 -1.40 -8.75 0.39
CA LEU A 21 -2.36 -8.38 -0.66
C LEU A 21 -1.97 -9.01 -2.00
N LYS A 22 -2.95 -9.66 -2.64
CA LYS A 22 -2.79 -10.25 -3.97
C LYS A 22 -3.47 -9.39 -5.03
N PRO A 23 -2.77 -9.06 -6.13
CA PRO A 23 -3.39 -8.33 -7.23
C PRO A 23 -4.47 -9.19 -7.89
N ILE A 24 -5.46 -8.54 -8.51
CA ILE A 24 -6.53 -9.20 -9.27
C ILE A 24 -6.14 -9.24 -10.74
N PRO A 25 -5.79 -10.39 -11.32
CA PRO A 25 -5.48 -10.46 -12.75
C PRO A 25 -6.71 -10.10 -13.61
N PRO A 26 -6.54 -9.40 -14.75
CA PRO A 26 -5.28 -8.89 -15.33
C PRO A 26 -4.84 -7.52 -14.78
N ARG A 27 -5.59 -6.94 -13.83
CA ARG A 27 -5.37 -5.58 -13.32
C ARG A 27 -4.39 -5.57 -12.14
N ILE A 28 -3.09 -5.46 -12.44
CA ILE A 28 -2.01 -5.48 -11.42
C ILE A 28 -2.09 -4.37 -10.35
N HIS A 29 -2.84 -3.30 -10.60
CA HIS A 29 -3.03 -2.18 -9.66
C HIS A 29 -4.32 -2.30 -8.82
N HIS A 30 -5.12 -3.34 -9.03
CA HIS A 30 -6.34 -3.57 -8.28
C HIS A 30 -6.12 -4.74 -7.32
N PHE A 31 -6.44 -4.52 -6.04
CA PHE A 31 -6.38 -5.56 -5.02
C PHE A 31 -7.77 -5.84 -4.48
N PHE A 32 -7.97 -7.04 -3.95
CA PHE A 32 -9.20 -7.41 -3.23
C PHE A 32 -8.85 -7.83 -1.82
N SER A 33 -9.46 -7.19 -0.83
CA SER A 33 -9.32 -7.60 0.56
C SER A 33 -10.63 -7.36 1.30
N GLN A 34 -10.98 -8.29 2.18
CA GLN A 34 -12.18 -8.22 3.03
C GLN A 34 -13.47 -7.85 2.27
N GLY A 35 -13.65 -8.40 1.06
CA GLY A 35 -14.83 -8.13 0.24
C GLY A 35 -14.82 -6.80 -0.53
N ARG A 36 -13.71 -6.06 -0.53
CA ARG A 36 -13.60 -4.71 -1.13
C ARG A 36 -12.48 -4.62 -2.15
N HIS A 37 -12.71 -3.87 -3.22
CA HIS A 37 -11.66 -3.47 -4.15
C HIS A 37 -10.84 -2.31 -3.58
N LEU A 38 -9.53 -2.42 -3.72
CA LEU A 38 -8.57 -1.45 -3.21
C LEU A 38 -7.73 -0.91 -4.34
N LEU A 39 -7.57 0.41 -4.35
CA LEU A 39 -6.64 1.15 -5.20
C LEU A 39 -5.63 1.97 -4.41
N CYS A 40 -6.00 2.35 -3.19
CA CYS A 40 -5.17 3.16 -2.31
C CYS A 40 -5.06 2.48 -0.95
N ALA A 41 -3.87 2.50 -0.40
CA ALA A 41 -3.58 2.05 0.96
C ALA A 41 -2.94 3.20 1.73
N GLN A 42 -3.22 3.26 3.02
CA GLN A 42 -2.54 4.16 3.93
C GLN A 42 -1.78 3.33 4.96
N ILE A 43 -0.53 3.71 5.21
CA ILE A 43 0.30 3.14 6.26
C ILE A 43 0.79 4.25 7.19
N MET A 44 0.98 3.92 8.46
CA MET A 44 1.54 4.81 9.46
C MET A 44 2.64 4.05 10.20
N GLY A 45 3.78 4.70 10.40
CA GLY A 45 4.94 4.09 11.04
C GLY A 45 6.09 5.10 11.16
N ILE A 46 7.24 4.62 11.64
CA ILE A 46 8.46 5.38 11.83
C ILE A 46 9.36 5.16 10.62
N VAL A 47 9.90 6.25 10.07
CA VAL A 47 10.93 6.17 9.02
C VAL A 47 12.22 5.65 9.64
N VAL A 48 12.67 4.47 9.23
CA VAL A 48 13.90 3.84 9.74
C VAL A 48 15.07 3.92 8.76
N SER A 49 14.78 4.18 7.48
CA SER A 49 15.80 4.43 6.46
C SER A 49 15.38 5.55 5.51
N ASN A 50 16.37 6.24 4.94
CA ASN A 50 16.17 7.24 3.89
C ASN A 50 17.24 7.04 2.81
N ASN A 51 16.81 6.66 1.61
CA ASN A 51 17.66 6.46 0.44
C ASN A 51 17.24 7.41 -0.67
N PHE A 52 18.03 8.46 -0.85
CA PHE A 52 17.83 9.44 -1.90
C PHE A 52 18.54 9.03 -3.19
N LYS A 53 17.79 8.89 -4.28
CA LYS A 53 18.34 8.76 -5.64
C LYS A 53 18.06 10.05 -6.42
N PRO A 54 19.07 10.90 -6.65
CA PRO A 54 18.91 12.14 -7.40
C PRO A 54 18.23 11.90 -8.74
N ASN A 55 17.28 12.78 -9.09
CA ASN A 55 16.49 12.74 -10.33
C ASN A 55 15.68 11.43 -10.54
N ARG A 56 15.45 10.64 -9.49
CA ARG A 56 14.65 9.41 -9.56
C ARG A 56 13.57 9.35 -8.49
N PHE A 57 13.97 9.18 -7.23
CA PHE A 57 13.03 8.99 -6.13
C PHE A 57 13.71 9.14 -4.77
N ILE A 58 12.90 9.35 -3.74
CA ILE A 58 13.27 9.17 -2.34
C ILE A 58 12.60 7.88 -1.84
N LYS A 59 13.39 6.92 -1.37
CA LYS A 59 12.86 5.70 -0.76
C LYS A 59 13.02 5.80 0.76
N PHE A 60 11.92 5.62 1.47
CA PHE A 60 11.92 5.39 2.91
C PHE A 60 11.59 3.92 3.18
N ASP A 61 12.20 3.33 4.20
CA ASP A 61 11.64 2.12 4.82
C ASP A 61 10.88 2.58 6.08
N ILE A 62 9.61 2.18 6.16
CA ILE A 62 8.69 2.56 7.23
C ILE A 62 8.46 1.34 8.12
N ASP A 63 8.91 1.39 9.37
CA ASP A 63 8.59 0.41 10.40
C ASP A 63 7.27 0.77 11.07
N ASN A 64 6.30 -0.13 10.98
CA ASN A 64 4.96 0.05 11.53
C ASN A 64 4.74 -0.69 12.87
N GLY A 65 5.74 -1.45 13.33
CA GLY A 65 5.65 -2.36 14.47
C GLY A 65 5.17 -3.77 14.11
N THR A 66 4.73 -4.00 12.87
CA THR A 66 4.41 -5.35 12.35
C THR A 66 5.39 -5.83 11.29
N ASP A 67 5.89 -4.92 10.45
CA ASP A 67 6.94 -5.15 9.46
C ASP A 67 7.45 -3.79 8.93
N CYS A 68 8.50 -3.82 8.10
CA CYS A 68 9.07 -2.68 7.40
C CYS A 68 8.62 -2.66 5.93
N ILE A 69 7.99 -1.58 5.49
CA ILE A 69 7.55 -1.41 4.10
C ILE A 69 8.33 -0.30 3.38
N PRO A 70 8.77 -0.54 2.14
CA PRO A 70 9.34 0.51 1.31
C PRO A 70 8.26 1.49 0.83
N TYR A 71 8.47 2.78 1.04
CA TYR A 71 7.66 3.86 0.54
C TYR A 71 8.50 4.74 -0.39
N ILE A 72 8.03 4.95 -1.62
CA ILE A 72 8.77 5.66 -2.67
C ILE A 72 8.02 6.96 -3.00
N LEU A 73 8.71 8.09 -2.84
CA LEU A 73 8.30 9.42 -3.29
C LEU A 73 9.02 9.83 -4.57
#